data_AF-M5FPZ9-F1
#
_entry.id   AF-M5FPZ9-F1
#
_cell.length_a   1.000
_cell.length_b   1.000
_cell.length_c   1.000
_cell.angle_alpha   90.00
_cell.angle_beta   90.00
_cell.angle_gamma   90.00
#
_symmetry.space_group_name_H-M   'P 1'
#
loop_
_entity.id
_entity.type
_entity.pdbx_description
1 polymer ?
#
loop_
_entity_poly.entity_id
_entity_poly.type
_entity_poly.pdbx_seq_one_letter_code
_entity_poly.pdbx_strand_id
1 'polypeptide(L)'
;MWLVWAPQTLYDVHFLANDWLHRLFKGAELATFAFIGACAAQFDPWNVTWSAEVSQEAAILNAKASSFRGVAISYAVGRALLALQYGFVCIRVLVQSIDSAVPESKGHLSLALVPGLVHGVSGGLWITAAFLSQSQAAKLALAYSGIFLEFVFVVFQPLFEHGYIDPPAEIISERFGALTLIILGEGIIGLIRNFSFVISGFGFTTTASWHFMFHGFSAHTFGAQRSSGALWLILHLPLHFSLLLLFAGIRTATVYGNMVGAIQEVQNTLSPIVSAMQGGDLELHTVQSQNVWMTMQLGKLDMPTRWEDQVGIWQKAIGNRSEPAVDLTISSYGYIAEIWLAIADSFEVELSDTLINQTEVIANLNDTWISNPVTRVALEQADDSMYLSFANDFSVEIAQGVLFFFPAAVLLRTQPQGVWMWVLWFLQLSAGIVLCLLGFLGQGNQFQNPANEAALLVYKLLDVSWLMPIVSIVYGSLIILEYCLIWHPTGDTVASSPRQMEVTPPRTDGTTREVLLDAAASAEEGRGTLLHIPQFHIDGVVVDKQTPAKERSA
;
A
#
# COMPACT_ATOMS: atom_id res chain seq x y z
N MET A 1 2.43 -5.77 -10.49
CA MET A 1 0.96 -5.75 -10.71
C MET A 1 0.51 -4.61 -11.62
N TRP A 2 0.83 -3.34 -11.35
CA TRP A 2 0.37 -2.20 -12.18
C TRP A 2 0.66 -2.38 -13.67
N LEU A 3 1.90 -2.77 -14.01
CA LEU A 3 2.29 -3.02 -15.39
C LEU A 3 1.51 -4.15 -16.04
N VAL A 4 0.98 -5.12 -15.29
CA VAL A 4 0.11 -6.17 -15.83
C VAL A 4 -1.29 -5.61 -16.11
N TRP A 5 -1.81 -4.79 -15.21
CA TRP A 5 -3.13 -4.16 -15.29
C TRP A 5 -3.26 -3.09 -16.38
N ALA A 6 -2.27 -2.21 -16.53
CA ALA A 6 -2.37 -1.08 -17.44
C ALA A 6 -2.53 -1.49 -18.93
N PRO A 7 -1.71 -2.41 -19.48
CA PRO A 7 -1.92 -2.94 -20.82
C PRO A 7 -3.24 -3.68 -21.00
N GLN A 8 -3.71 -4.38 -19.96
CA GLN A 8 -5.03 -5.02 -20.00
C GLN A 8 -6.16 -4.00 -20.11
N THR A 9 -6.05 -2.92 -19.33
CA THR A 9 -7.00 -1.81 -19.38
C THR A 9 -6.97 -1.14 -20.74
N LEU A 10 -5.78 -0.94 -21.32
CA LEU A 10 -5.65 -0.41 -22.67
C LEU A 10 -6.32 -1.33 -23.69
N TYR A 11 -6.07 -2.64 -23.64
CA TYR A 11 -6.77 -3.59 -24.50
C TYR A 11 -8.29 -3.49 -24.35
N ASP A 12 -8.78 -3.49 -23.12
CA ASP A 12 -10.20 -3.42 -22.81
C ASP A 12 -10.85 -2.14 -23.36
N VAL A 13 -10.17 -0.99 -23.30
CA VAL A 13 -10.76 0.26 -23.79
C VAL A 13 -10.86 0.28 -25.31
N HIS A 14 -9.91 -0.34 -26.02
CA HIS A 14 -9.87 -0.29 -27.49
C HIS A 14 -10.67 -1.41 -28.16
N PHE A 15 -10.69 -2.60 -27.56
CA PHE A 15 -11.12 -3.81 -28.26
C PHE A 15 -12.16 -4.64 -27.52
N LEU A 16 -12.55 -4.27 -26.29
CA LEU A 16 -13.49 -5.07 -25.52
C LEU A 16 -14.85 -5.16 -26.22
N ALA A 17 -15.16 -6.38 -26.67
CA ALA A 17 -16.50 -6.75 -27.05
C ALA A 17 -17.19 -7.46 -25.87
N ASN A 18 -18.51 -7.31 -25.75
CA ASN A 18 -19.30 -8.02 -24.75
C ASN A 18 -19.57 -9.48 -25.15
N ASP A 19 -18.55 -10.19 -25.63
CA ASP A 19 -18.63 -11.59 -26.00
C ASP A 19 -18.08 -12.52 -24.91
N TRP A 20 -18.46 -13.79 -24.97
CA TRP A 20 -18.10 -14.78 -23.96
C TRP A 20 -16.58 -15.05 -23.90
N LEU A 21 -15.87 -14.87 -25.01
CA LEU A 21 -14.43 -15.13 -25.09
C LEU A 21 -13.64 -14.06 -24.32
N HIS A 22 -13.98 -12.78 -24.50
CA HIS A 22 -13.38 -11.70 -23.70
C HIS A 22 -13.65 -11.89 -22.20
N ARG A 23 -14.86 -12.34 -21.83
CA ARG A 23 -15.19 -12.65 -20.42
C ARG A 23 -14.32 -13.79 -19.87
N LEU A 24 -14.05 -14.82 -20.66
CA LEU A 24 -13.17 -15.93 -20.28
C LEU A 24 -11.73 -15.43 -20.05
N PHE A 25 -11.20 -14.62 -20.97
CA PHE A 25 -9.85 -14.06 -20.81
C PHE A 25 -9.72 -13.18 -19.57
N LYS A 26 -10.72 -12.33 -19.26
CA LYS A 26 -10.73 -11.55 -18.02
C LYS A 26 -10.70 -12.43 -16.77
N GLY A 27 -11.46 -13.53 -16.78
CA GLY A 27 -11.42 -14.51 -15.69
C GLY A 27 -10.02 -15.11 -15.54
N ALA A 28 -9.36 -15.46 -16.64
CA ALA A 28 -8.00 -16.01 -16.63
C ALA A 28 -6.93 -14.98 -16.20
N GLU A 29 -7.08 -13.72 -16.57
CA GLU A 29 -6.22 -12.62 -16.13
C GLU A 29 -6.38 -12.34 -14.64
N LEU A 30 -7.62 -12.31 -14.12
CA LEU A 30 -7.89 -12.20 -12.69
C LEU A 30 -7.24 -13.36 -11.91
N ALA A 31 -7.33 -14.58 -12.41
CA ALA A 31 -6.62 -15.72 -11.83
C ALA A 31 -5.09 -15.52 -11.86
N THR A 32 -4.56 -14.94 -12.93
CA THR A 32 -3.14 -14.61 -13.05
C THR A 32 -2.73 -13.55 -12.02
N PHE A 33 -3.53 -12.51 -11.79
CA PHE A 33 -3.26 -11.50 -10.75
C PHE A 33 -3.26 -12.11 -9.35
N ALA A 34 -4.26 -12.96 -9.05
CA ALA A 34 -4.33 -13.66 -7.78
C ALA A 34 -3.10 -14.55 -7.55
N PHE A 35 -2.65 -15.25 -8.60
CA PHE A 35 -1.47 -16.11 -8.52
C PHE A 35 -0.17 -15.30 -8.37
N ILE A 36 -0.03 -14.15 -9.05
CA ILE A 36 1.08 -13.19 -8.78
C ILE A 36 1.07 -12.76 -7.31
N GLY A 37 -0.09 -12.40 -6.77
CA GLY A 37 -0.23 -11.99 -5.37
C GLY A 37 0.17 -13.09 -4.40
N ALA A 38 -0.30 -14.32 -4.62
CA ALA A 38 0.05 -15.48 -3.80
C ALA A 38 1.55 -15.79 -3.84
N CYS A 39 2.19 -15.68 -5.02
CA CYS A 39 3.62 -15.89 -5.14
C CYS A 39 4.45 -14.70 -4.63
N ALA A 40 3.88 -13.49 -4.50
CA ALA A 40 4.63 -12.29 -4.13
C ALA A 40 5.08 -12.24 -2.66
N ALA A 41 4.49 -13.06 -1.78
CA ALA A 41 4.74 -13.02 -0.34
C ALA A 41 6.23 -13.16 0.05
N GLN A 42 6.99 -13.98 -0.69
CA GLN A 42 8.43 -14.20 -0.48
C GLN A 42 9.27 -13.69 -1.66
N PHE A 43 8.71 -12.78 -2.45
CA PHE A 43 9.39 -12.31 -3.64
C PHE A 43 10.55 -11.39 -3.26
N ASP A 44 11.76 -11.81 -3.61
CA ASP A 44 12.97 -11.04 -3.39
C ASP A 44 13.75 -10.95 -4.71
N PRO A 45 13.85 -9.74 -5.33
CA PRO A 45 14.57 -9.59 -6.59
C PRO A 45 16.06 -9.88 -6.45
N TRP A 46 16.60 -9.91 -5.23
CA TRP A 46 18.02 -10.17 -4.99
C TRP A 46 18.34 -11.64 -4.74
N ASN A 47 17.33 -12.52 -4.64
CA ASN A 47 17.50 -13.93 -4.32
C ASN A 47 16.65 -14.81 -5.26
N VAL A 48 16.99 -14.80 -6.55
CA VAL A 48 16.19 -15.46 -7.61
C VAL A 48 16.78 -16.79 -8.09
N THR A 49 17.92 -17.21 -7.56
CA THR A 49 18.61 -18.47 -7.92
C THR A 49 18.47 -19.52 -6.83
N TRP A 50 18.49 -20.78 -7.25
CA TRP A 50 18.41 -21.92 -6.33
C TRP A 50 19.79 -22.21 -5.73
N SER A 51 19.83 -22.55 -4.45
CA SER A 51 21.00 -23.14 -3.80
C SER A 51 20.88 -24.67 -3.78
N ALA A 52 21.99 -25.35 -4.07
CA ALA A 52 22.10 -26.81 -3.95
C ALA A 52 22.49 -27.25 -2.53
N GLU A 53 22.79 -26.31 -1.64
CA GLU A 53 23.15 -26.59 -0.26
C GLU A 53 21.94 -27.08 0.55
N VAL A 54 22.21 -27.93 1.53
CA VAL A 54 21.20 -28.45 2.45
C VAL A 54 21.39 -27.74 3.79
N SER A 55 20.88 -26.51 3.87
CA SER A 55 20.86 -25.70 5.10
C SER A 55 19.51 -24.97 5.22
N GLN A 56 19.24 -24.40 6.39
CA GLN A 56 18.04 -23.60 6.61
C GLN A 56 18.05 -22.33 5.74
N GLU A 57 19.20 -21.69 5.62
CA GLU A 57 19.42 -20.52 4.76
C GLU A 57 19.18 -20.87 3.29
N ALA A 58 19.71 -22.01 2.84
CA ALA A 58 19.48 -22.51 1.48
C ALA A 58 17.99 -22.82 1.23
N ALA A 59 17.25 -23.32 2.22
CA ALA A 59 15.81 -23.52 2.11
C ALA A 59 15.06 -22.19 1.96
N ILE A 60 15.42 -21.15 2.72
CA ILE A 60 14.86 -19.79 2.60
C ILE A 60 15.16 -19.21 1.21
N LEU A 61 16.41 -19.29 0.75
CA LEU A 61 16.81 -18.83 -0.59
C LEU A 61 16.04 -19.57 -1.70
N ASN A 62 15.87 -20.88 -1.55
CA ASN A 62 15.09 -21.69 -2.50
C ASN A 62 13.61 -21.31 -2.50
N ALA A 63 13.03 -20.97 -1.35
CA ALA A 63 11.67 -20.47 -1.25
C ALA A 63 11.50 -19.13 -1.99
N LYS A 64 12.44 -18.19 -1.80
CA LYS A 64 12.49 -16.91 -2.55
C LYS A 64 12.64 -17.12 -4.06
N ALA A 65 13.52 -18.03 -4.49
CA ALA A 65 13.69 -18.37 -5.89
C ALA A 65 12.43 -19.03 -6.51
N SER A 66 11.73 -19.85 -5.73
CA SER A 66 10.44 -20.45 -6.11
C SER A 66 9.35 -19.38 -6.27
N SER A 67 9.30 -18.42 -5.33
CA SER A 67 8.42 -17.25 -5.40
C SER A 67 8.67 -16.42 -6.67
N PHE A 68 9.93 -16.07 -6.96
CA PHE A 68 10.30 -15.39 -8.21
C PHE A 68 9.83 -16.16 -9.44
N ARG A 69 10.08 -17.48 -9.48
CA ARG A 69 9.65 -18.34 -10.59
C ARG A 69 8.13 -18.35 -10.75
N GLY A 70 7.39 -18.42 -9.64
CA GLY A 70 5.94 -18.33 -9.62
C GLY A 70 5.44 -17.01 -10.22
N VAL A 71 5.98 -15.87 -9.74
CA VAL A 71 5.66 -14.54 -10.28
C VAL A 71 5.99 -14.45 -11.77
N ALA A 72 7.15 -14.95 -12.18
CA ALA A 72 7.60 -14.89 -13.57
C ALA A 72 6.73 -15.72 -14.53
N ILE A 73 6.36 -16.94 -14.14
CA ILE A 73 5.44 -17.79 -14.92
C ILE A 73 4.07 -17.11 -15.01
N SER A 74 3.55 -16.62 -13.89
CA SER A 74 2.26 -15.93 -13.86
C SER A 74 2.25 -14.73 -14.79
N TYR A 75 3.27 -13.87 -14.70
CA TYR A 75 3.42 -12.71 -15.58
C TYR A 75 3.45 -13.14 -17.06
N ALA A 76 4.25 -14.15 -17.39
CA ALA A 76 4.35 -14.67 -18.75
C ALA A 76 3.00 -15.21 -19.27
N VAL A 77 2.23 -15.91 -18.43
CA VAL A 77 0.88 -16.38 -18.76
C VAL A 77 -0.05 -15.19 -19.03
N GLY A 78 -0.06 -14.18 -18.17
CA GLY A 78 -0.85 -12.96 -18.38
C GLY A 78 -0.51 -12.28 -19.71
N ARG A 79 0.77 -12.25 -20.11
CA ARG A 79 1.19 -11.71 -21.40
C ARG A 79 0.85 -12.60 -22.59
N ALA A 80 0.89 -13.91 -22.43
CA ALA A 80 0.43 -14.83 -23.46
C ALA A 80 -1.08 -14.66 -23.71
N LEU A 81 -1.89 -14.53 -22.64
CA LEU A 81 -3.33 -14.27 -22.75
C LEU A 81 -3.60 -12.96 -23.50
N LEU A 82 -2.91 -11.89 -23.13
CA LEU A 82 -3.04 -10.58 -23.79
C LEU A 82 -2.58 -10.64 -25.27
N ALA A 83 -1.48 -11.34 -25.57
CA ALA A 83 -1.04 -11.52 -26.95
C ALA A 83 -2.06 -12.32 -27.78
N LEU A 84 -2.71 -13.34 -27.20
CA LEU A 84 -3.78 -14.11 -27.84
C LEU A 84 -5.03 -13.26 -28.08
N GLN A 85 -5.41 -12.42 -27.12
CA GLN A 85 -6.46 -11.42 -27.24
C GLN A 85 -6.22 -10.47 -28.42
N TYR A 86 -5.03 -9.91 -28.53
CA TYR A 86 -4.62 -9.08 -29.66
C TYR A 86 -4.58 -9.86 -30.99
N GLY A 87 -4.10 -11.11 -30.95
CA GLY A 87 -4.11 -12.01 -32.12
C GLY A 87 -5.52 -12.30 -32.62
N PHE A 88 -6.47 -12.49 -31.71
CA PHE A 88 -7.88 -12.70 -32.05
C PHE A 88 -8.51 -11.46 -32.72
N VAL A 89 -8.19 -10.26 -32.22
CA VAL A 89 -8.58 -9.00 -32.89
C VAL A 89 -7.98 -8.92 -34.30
N CYS A 90 -6.70 -9.27 -34.47
CA CYS A 90 -6.05 -9.30 -35.78
C CYS A 90 -6.76 -10.28 -36.75
N ILE A 91 -7.12 -11.47 -36.28
CA ILE A 91 -7.85 -12.47 -37.07
C ILE A 91 -9.22 -11.93 -37.49
N ARG A 92 -9.98 -11.30 -36.57
CA ARG A 92 -11.26 -10.66 -36.90
C ARG A 92 -11.12 -9.56 -37.96
N VAL A 93 -10.06 -8.75 -37.89
CA VAL A 93 -9.78 -7.69 -38.87
C VAL A 93 -9.38 -8.26 -40.25
N LEU A 94 -8.59 -9.33 -40.26
CA LEU A 94 -8.13 -9.97 -41.51
C LEU A 94 -9.23 -10.79 -42.19
N VAL A 95 -10.06 -11.48 -41.41
CA VAL A 95 -11.12 -12.35 -41.90
C VAL A 95 -12.44 -11.60 -41.88
N GLN A 96 -12.63 -10.72 -42.87
CA GLN A 96 -13.81 -9.87 -43.02
C GLN A 96 -15.14 -10.65 -43.07
N SER A 97 -15.10 -11.96 -43.38
CA SER A 97 -16.29 -12.81 -43.44
C SER A 97 -16.90 -13.11 -42.06
N ILE A 98 -16.18 -12.88 -40.96
CA ILE A 98 -16.65 -13.22 -39.61
C ILE A 98 -17.54 -12.12 -39.03
N ASP A 99 -17.38 -10.86 -39.44
CA ASP A 99 -18.22 -9.77 -38.91
C ASP A 99 -18.32 -8.59 -39.89
N SER A 100 -19.50 -8.38 -40.47
CA SER A 100 -19.78 -7.28 -41.41
C SER A 100 -19.96 -5.93 -40.70
N ALA A 101 -19.92 -5.92 -39.37
CA ALA A 101 -20.30 -4.79 -38.53
C ALA A 101 -19.13 -3.90 -38.08
N VAL A 102 -17.91 -4.06 -38.63
CA VAL A 102 -16.75 -3.20 -38.31
C VAL A 102 -16.30 -2.42 -39.56
N PRO A 103 -16.99 -1.32 -39.95
CA PRO A 103 -16.93 -0.81 -41.32
C PRO A 103 -15.69 0.06 -41.66
N GLU A 104 -14.77 0.35 -40.73
CA GLU A 104 -13.65 1.27 -40.98
C GLU A 104 -12.26 0.75 -40.55
N SER A 105 -12.11 -0.56 -40.28
CA SER A 105 -10.95 -1.07 -39.51
C SER A 105 -9.60 -1.24 -40.24
N LYS A 106 -9.49 -0.95 -41.55
CA LYS A 106 -8.25 -1.31 -42.30
C LYS A 106 -6.99 -0.57 -41.83
N GLY A 107 -7.11 0.61 -41.23
CA GLY A 107 -6.00 1.33 -40.61
C GLY A 107 -5.57 0.81 -39.23
N HIS A 108 -6.29 -0.16 -38.66
CA HIS A 108 -6.17 -0.53 -37.24
C HIS A 108 -5.48 -1.87 -36.99
N LEU A 109 -5.02 -2.57 -38.04
CA LEU A 109 -4.28 -3.83 -37.86
C LEU A 109 -2.97 -3.61 -37.08
N SER A 110 -2.26 -2.51 -37.33
CA SER A 110 -1.05 -2.13 -36.58
C SER A 110 -1.33 -1.90 -35.09
N LEU A 111 -2.50 -1.32 -34.76
CA LEU A 111 -2.95 -1.06 -33.39
C LEU A 111 -3.15 -2.35 -32.59
N ALA A 112 -3.46 -3.46 -33.25
CA ALA A 112 -3.61 -4.76 -32.59
C ALA A 112 -2.34 -5.62 -32.68
N LEU A 113 -1.68 -5.63 -33.84
CA LEU A 113 -0.53 -6.49 -34.09
C LEU A 113 0.71 -6.09 -33.28
N VAL A 114 1.03 -4.80 -33.22
CA VAL A 114 2.25 -4.32 -32.54
C VAL A 114 2.20 -4.58 -31.03
N PRO A 115 1.13 -4.20 -30.28
CA PRO A 115 1.05 -4.57 -28.87
C PRO A 115 1.06 -6.09 -28.66
N GLY A 116 0.35 -6.85 -29.51
CA GLY A 116 0.35 -8.32 -29.43
C GLY A 116 1.75 -8.91 -29.52
N LEU A 117 2.59 -8.41 -30.44
CA LEU A 117 3.99 -8.81 -30.56
C LEU A 117 4.83 -8.34 -29.36
N VAL A 118 4.67 -7.10 -28.92
CA VAL A 118 5.39 -6.55 -27.75
C VAL A 118 5.10 -7.38 -26.49
N HIS A 119 3.82 -7.68 -26.23
CA HIS A 119 3.42 -8.50 -25.09
C HIS A 119 3.87 -9.95 -25.25
N GLY A 120 3.81 -10.52 -26.46
CA GLY A 120 4.34 -11.85 -26.74
C GLY A 120 5.85 -11.95 -26.47
N VAL A 121 6.64 -10.98 -26.92
CA VAL A 121 8.09 -10.90 -26.65
C VAL A 121 8.35 -10.73 -25.16
N SER A 122 7.63 -9.83 -24.48
CA SER A 122 7.77 -9.66 -23.03
C SER A 122 7.45 -10.94 -22.26
N GLY A 123 6.35 -11.63 -22.60
CA GLY A 123 6.02 -12.93 -22.03
C GLY A 123 7.11 -13.98 -22.28
N GLY A 124 7.70 -13.98 -23.48
CA GLY A 124 8.87 -14.80 -23.84
C GLY A 124 10.10 -14.53 -22.97
N LEU A 125 10.39 -13.26 -22.68
CA LEU A 125 11.50 -12.88 -21.79
C LEU A 125 11.25 -13.34 -20.36
N TRP A 126 10.03 -13.16 -19.85
CA TRP A 126 9.66 -13.58 -18.49
C TRP A 126 9.66 -15.10 -18.30
N ILE A 127 9.14 -15.86 -19.27
CA ILE A 127 9.18 -17.32 -19.18
C ILE A 127 10.63 -17.83 -19.25
N THR A 128 11.47 -17.20 -20.09
CA THR A 128 12.90 -17.52 -20.15
C THR A 128 13.58 -17.21 -18.81
N ALA A 129 13.27 -16.07 -18.18
CA ALA A 129 13.77 -15.72 -16.85
C ALA A 129 13.33 -16.75 -15.78
N ALA A 130 12.10 -17.24 -15.85
CA ALA A 130 11.57 -18.21 -14.89
C ALA A 130 12.32 -19.55 -14.91
N PHE A 131 12.78 -20.00 -16.09
CA PHE A 131 13.44 -21.29 -16.28
C PHE A 131 14.97 -21.22 -16.33
N LEU A 132 15.55 -20.02 -16.39
CA LEU A 132 16.99 -19.86 -16.22
C LEU A 132 17.36 -20.36 -14.80
N SER A 133 18.48 -21.05 -14.61
CA SER A 133 18.88 -21.58 -13.29
C SER A 133 20.14 -20.94 -12.73
N GLN A 134 21.09 -20.59 -13.59
CA GLN A 134 22.48 -20.31 -13.20
C GLN A 134 22.81 -18.84 -12.95
N SER A 135 22.11 -17.90 -13.60
CA SER A 135 22.51 -16.48 -13.55
C SER A 135 21.39 -15.58 -13.05
N GLN A 136 21.56 -15.08 -11.83
CA GLN A 136 20.68 -14.07 -11.23
C GLN A 136 20.61 -12.79 -12.06
N ALA A 137 21.77 -12.25 -12.46
CA ALA A 137 21.82 -11.02 -13.24
C ALA A 137 21.06 -11.17 -14.58
N ALA A 138 21.21 -12.30 -15.27
CA ALA A 138 20.50 -12.55 -16.51
C ALA A 138 18.99 -12.74 -16.31
N LYS A 139 18.56 -13.40 -15.22
CA LYS A 139 17.13 -13.51 -14.86
C LYS A 139 16.48 -12.13 -14.72
N LEU A 140 17.11 -11.28 -13.90
CA LEU A 140 16.62 -9.94 -13.64
C LEU A 140 16.67 -9.10 -14.91
N ALA A 141 17.77 -9.15 -15.65
CA ALA A 141 17.88 -8.44 -16.92
C ALA A 141 16.76 -8.82 -17.90
N LEU A 142 16.46 -10.11 -18.06
CA LEU A 142 15.38 -10.59 -18.93
C LEU A 142 14.00 -10.11 -18.45
N ALA A 143 13.69 -10.32 -17.16
CA ALA A 143 12.41 -9.93 -16.56
C ALA A 143 12.17 -8.41 -16.67
N TYR A 144 13.15 -7.60 -16.25
CA TYR A 144 13.03 -6.14 -16.31
C TYR A 144 13.14 -5.59 -17.73
N SER A 145 13.80 -6.26 -18.67
CA SER A 145 13.76 -5.88 -20.09
C SER A 145 12.37 -6.05 -20.69
N GLY A 146 11.65 -7.11 -20.30
CA GLY A 146 10.24 -7.30 -20.69
C GLY A 146 9.35 -6.17 -20.18
N ILE A 147 9.50 -5.79 -18.90
CA ILE A 147 8.83 -4.61 -18.32
C ILE A 147 9.19 -3.34 -19.09
N PHE A 148 10.48 -3.10 -19.32
CA PHE A 148 10.96 -1.88 -19.96
C PHE A 148 10.42 -1.74 -21.38
N LEU A 149 10.42 -2.84 -22.15
CA LEU A 149 9.84 -2.91 -23.50
C LEU A 149 8.38 -2.46 -23.49
N GLU A 150 7.58 -2.99 -22.57
CA GLU A 150 6.16 -2.64 -22.46
C GLU A 150 5.97 -1.19 -22.03
N PHE A 151 6.76 -0.71 -21.08
CA PHE A 151 6.70 0.67 -20.61
C PHE A 151 7.01 1.66 -21.75
N VAL A 152 8.10 1.41 -22.48
CA VAL A 152 8.45 2.18 -23.68
C VAL A 152 7.29 2.13 -24.68
N PHE A 153 6.76 0.94 -24.95
CA PHE A 153 5.63 0.82 -25.87
C PHE A 153 4.43 1.69 -25.45
N VAL A 154 3.99 1.61 -24.18
CA VAL A 154 2.86 2.42 -23.66
C VAL A 154 3.14 3.92 -23.76
N VAL A 155 4.36 4.36 -23.47
CA VAL A 155 4.76 5.78 -23.53
C VAL A 155 4.79 6.30 -24.97
N PHE A 156 5.30 5.49 -25.91
CA PHE A 156 5.41 5.89 -27.31
C PHE A 156 4.14 5.59 -28.14
N GLN A 157 3.21 4.80 -27.61
CA GLN A 157 1.97 4.43 -28.31
C GLN A 157 1.16 5.64 -28.83
N PRO A 158 0.97 6.72 -28.06
CA PRO A 158 0.26 7.91 -28.53
C PRO A 158 0.97 8.66 -29.68
N LEU A 159 2.26 8.42 -29.90
CA LEU A 159 3.04 9.07 -30.97
C LEU A 159 2.83 8.39 -32.34
N PHE A 160 2.17 7.24 -32.40
CA PHE A 160 1.79 6.60 -33.65
C PHE A 160 0.54 7.30 -34.22
N GLU A 161 0.75 8.46 -34.86
CA GLU A 161 -0.30 9.31 -35.47
C GLU A 161 -1.24 8.54 -36.42
N HIS A 162 -0.72 7.49 -37.07
CA HIS A 162 -1.47 6.68 -38.03
C HIS A 162 -2.03 5.42 -37.34
N GLY A 163 -3.09 5.58 -36.56
CA GLY A 163 -3.90 4.45 -36.07
C GLY A 163 -4.19 4.42 -34.57
N TYR A 164 -3.60 5.32 -33.77
CA TYR A 164 -3.98 5.48 -32.36
C TYR A 164 -5.43 6.00 -32.27
N ILE A 165 -6.31 5.22 -31.65
CA ILE A 165 -7.66 5.67 -31.31
C ILE A 165 -7.56 6.25 -29.91
N ASP A 166 -7.83 7.54 -29.76
CA ASP A 166 -7.85 8.15 -28.44
C ASP A 166 -8.90 7.45 -27.57
N PRO A 167 -8.48 6.73 -26.51
CA PRO A 167 -9.42 6.07 -25.63
C PRO A 167 -10.30 7.11 -24.94
N PRO A 168 -11.63 6.89 -24.83
CA PRO A 168 -12.48 7.82 -24.09
C PRO A 168 -11.98 7.95 -22.65
N ALA A 169 -11.65 9.17 -22.25
CA ALA A 169 -11.09 9.45 -20.92
C ALA A 169 -11.97 8.92 -19.78
N GLU A 170 -13.30 8.94 -19.98
CA GLU A 170 -14.29 8.41 -19.03
C GLU A 170 -14.04 6.92 -18.74
N ILE A 171 -13.84 6.09 -19.76
CA ILE A 171 -13.66 4.64 -19.60
C ILE A 171 -12.32 4.32 -18.94
N ILE A 172 -11.24 5.03 -19.33
CA ILE A 172 -9.95 4.91 -18.65
C ILE A 172 -10.10 5.29 -17.17
N SER A 173 -10.76 6.42 -16.89
CA SER A 173 -10.92 6.91 -15.53
C SER A 173 -11.71 5.95 -14.65
N GLU A 174 -12.75 5.31 -15.20
CA GLU A 174 -13.55 4.31 -14.52
C GLU A 174 -12.70 3.08 -14.14
N ARG A 175 -11.87 2.59 -15.07
CA ARG A 175 -11.05 1.38 -14.86
C ARG A 175 -9.91 1.60 -13.87
N PHE A 176 -9.21 2.72 -13.96
CA PHE A 176 -8.17 3.06 -12.98
C PHE A 176 -8.79 3.46 -11.63
N GLY A 177 -9.98 4.07 -11.63
CA GLY A 177 -10.77 4.29 -10.42
C GLY A 177 -11.10 2.96 -9.72
N ALA A 178 -11.49 1.93 -10.48
CA ALA A 178 -11.71 0.58 -9.95
C ALA A 178 -10.41 -0.03 -9.37
N LEU A 179 -9.27 0.13 -10.04
CA LEU A 179 -7.97 -0.31 -9.49
C LEU A 179 -7.64 0.44 -8.18
N THR A 180 -7.84 1.76 -8.13
CA THR A 180 -7.68 2.55 -6.91
C THR A 180 -8.59 2.02 -5.80
N LEU A 181 -9.85 1.71 -6.09
CA LEU A 181 -10.78 1.11 -5.12
C LEU A 181 -10.32 -0.26 -4.62
N ILE A 182 -9.73 -1.10 -5.48
CA ILE A 182 -9.15 -2.38 -5.07
C ILE A 182 -7.97 -2.15 -4.12
N ILE A 183 -7.06 -1.23 -4.46
CA ILE A 183 -5.91 -0.89 -3.60
C ILE A 183 -6.38 -0.32 -2.26
N LEU A 184 -7.36 0.59 -2.28
CA LEU A 184 -7.97 1.13 -1.06
C LEU A 184 -8.64 0.03 -0.24
N GLY A 185 -9.38 -0.88 -0.89
CA GLY A 185 -10.07 -1.99 -0.24
C GLY A 185 -9.10 -2.93 0.47
N GLU A 186 -8.05 -3.37 -0.21
CA GLU A 186 -7.02 -4.23 0.38
C GLU A 186 -6.28 -3.53 1.52
N GLY A 187 -5.90 -2.25 1.31
CA GLY A 187 -5.29 -1.44 2.36
C GLY A 187 -6.18 -1.35 3.61
N ILE A 188 -7.47 -1.05 3.44
CA ILE A 188 -8.45 -0.97 4.53
C ILE A 188 -8.66 -2.33 5.20
N ILE A 189 -8.74 -3.44 4.47
CA ILE A 189 -8.86 -4.78 5.06
C ILE A 189 -7.64 -5.09 5.93
N GLY A 190 -6.43 -4.78 5.44
CA GLY A 190 -5.21 -4.90 6.22
C GLY A 190 -5.27 -4.08 7.52
N LEU A 191 -5.77 -2.84 7.46
CA LEU A 191 -5.96 -2.00 8.64
C LEU A 191 -7.00 -2.57 9.61
N ILE A 192 -8.14 -3.06 9.12
CA ILE A 192 -9.17 -3.68 9.96
C ILE A 192 -8.63 -4.92 10.68
N ARG A 193 -7.80 -5.74 10.01
CA ARG A 193 -7.14 -6.88 10.65
C ARG A 193 -6.24 -6.42 11.79
N ASN A 194 -5.43 -5.37 11.59
CA ASN A 194 -4.62 -4.81 12.67
C ASN A 194 -5.48 -4.23 13.79
N PHE A 195 -6.59 -3.54 13.48
CA PHE A 195 -7.52 -3.08 14.51
C PHE A 195 -8.16 -4.22 15.28
N SER A 196 -8.48 -5.34 14.62
CA SER A 196 -8.94 -6.54 15.30
C SER A 196 -7.90 -7.01 16.31
N PHE A 197 -6.62 -7.06 15.91
CA PHE A 197 -5.52 -7.39 16.83
C PHE A 197 -5.36 -6.38 17.95
N VAL A 198 -5.50 -5.08 17.70
CA VAL A 198 -5.45 -4.04 18.73
C VAL A 198 -6.64 -4.15 19.71
N ILE A 199 -7.85 -4.44 19.21
CA ILE A 199 -9.06 -4.57 20.02
C ILE A 199 -9.03 -5.86 20.84
N SER A 200 -8.52 -6.96 20.27
CA SER A 200 -8.37 -8.23 20.98
C SER A 200 -7.11 -8.27 21.87
N GLY A 201 -6.11 -7.48 21.50
CA GLY A 201 -4.75 -7.55 22.00
C GLY A 201 -4.44 -6.59 23.13
N PHE A 202 -3.16 -6.33 23.26
CA PHE A 202 -2.54 -5.62 24.37
C PHE A 202 -2.56 -4.11 24.11
N GLY A 203 -3.31 -3.35 24.93
CA GLY A 203 -3.32 -1.87 24.90
C GLY A 203 -4.17 -1.25 23.76
N PHE A 204 -5.14 -0.40 24.12
CA PHE A 204 -5.88 0.42 23.16
C PHE A 204 -5.47 1.89 23.35
N THR A 205 -4.70 2.45 22.40
CA THR A 205 -4.39 3.88 22.42
C THR A 205 -5.34 4.64 21.48
N THR A 206 -6.01 5.68 22.00
CA THR A 206 -7.12 6.39 21.35
C THR A 206 -6.67 7.49 20.37
N THR A 207 -5.40 7.55 19.95
CA THR A 207 -4.89 8.63 19.10
C THR A 207 -5.28 8.44 17.64
N ALA A 208 -6.57 8.62 17.38
CA ALA A 208 -7.20 8.57 16.08
C ALA A 208 -6.81 9.79 15.21
N SER A 209 -5.61 9.76 14.64
CA SER A 209 -5.11 10.79 13.70
C SER A 209 -5.67 10.62 12.27
N TRP A 210 -6.72 9.81 12.11
CA TRP A 210 -7.25 9.34 10.82
C TRP A 210 -8.07 10.38 10.07
N HIS A 211 -8.57 11.41 10.76
CA HIS A 211 -9.45 12.42 10.19
C HIS A 211 -8.79 13.26 9.07
N PHE A 212 -7.46 13.29 8.97
CA PHE A 212 -6.75 14.10 7.98
C PHE A 212 -6.69 13.48 6.57
N MET A 213 -6.87 12.16 6.40
CA MET A 213 -6.55 11.49 5.14
C MET A 213 -7.60 11.60 4.04
N PHE A 214 -8.87 11.81 4.38
CA PHE A 214 -9.95 11.81 3.38
C PHE A 214 -10.49 13.20 3.04
N HIS A 215 -9.97 14.26 3.66
CA HIS A 215 -10.52 15.60 3.52
C HIS A 215 -10.15 16.32 2.20
N GLY A 216 -9.41 15.66 1.30
CA GLY A 216 -8.87 16.28 0.07
C GLY A 216 -9.35 15.72 -1.26
N PHE A 217 -10.04 14.57 -1.31
CA PHE A 217 -10.48 13.97 -2.57
C PHE A 217 -11.90 14.39 -2.95
N SER A 218 -12.03 15.55 -3.58
CA SER A 218 -13.25 15.91 -4.30
C SER A 218 -13.15 15.38 -5.73
N ALA A 219 -13.97 14.37 -6.07
CA ALA A 219 -14.12 13.87 -7.44
C ALA A 219 -14.53 14.99 -8.43
N HIS A 220 -15.17 16.03 -7.91
CA HIS A 220 -15.65 17.17 -8.68
C HIS A 220 -14.52 18.14 -9.12
N THR A 221 -13.36 18.12 -8.45
CA THR A 221 -12.23 19.01 -8.76
C THR A 221 -11.43 18.52 -9.97
N PHE A 222 -11.49 17.23 -10.27
CA PHE A 222 -10.76 16.59 -11.37
C PHE A 222 -11.58 16.52 -12.66
N GLY A 223 -12.27 17.62 -13.02
CA GLY A 223 -12.85 17.82 -14.35
C GLY A 223 -11.78 17.97 -15.43
N ALA A 224 -10.86 17.00 -15.51
CA ALA A 224 -9.72 16.99 -16.40
C ALA A 224 -10.23 17.00 -17.85
N GLN A 225 -9.79 18.02 -18.59
CA GLN A 225 -10.07 18.15 -20.01
C GLN A 225 -9.59 16.89 -20.76
N ARG A 226 -10.41 16.50 -21.73
CA ARG A 226 -10.40 15.25 -22.52
C ARG A 226 -9.06 14.88 -23.19
N SER A 227 -8.10 15.79 -23.28
CA SER A 227 -6.85 15.64 -24.04
C SER A 227 -5.69 14.97 -23.29
N SER A 228 -5.84 14.62 -22.01
CA SER A 228 -4.73 14.19 -21.16
C SER A 228 -4.71 12.70 -20.78
N GLY A 229 -5.43 11.83 -21.48
CA GLY A 229 -5.60 10.42 -21.10
C GLY A 229 -4.29 9.63 -20.89
N ALA A 230 -3.30 9.81 -21.76
CA ALA A 230 -2.00 9.12 -21.64
C ALA A 230 -1.15 9.64 -20.47
N LEU A 231 -1.10 10.96 -20.27
CA LEU A 231 -0.44 11.57 -19.11
C LEU A 231 -1.10 11.11 -17.81
N TRP A 232 -2.43 10.97 -17.82
CA TRP A 232 -3.20 10.51 -16.68
C TRP A 232 -2.86 9.06 -16.32
N LEU A 233 -2.66 8.19 -17.31
CA LEU A 233 -2.19 6.81 -17.11
C LEU A 233 -0.80 6.79 -16.46
N ILE A 234 0.14 7.60 -16.95
CA ILE A 234 1.51 7.66 -16.40
C ILE A 234 1.51 8.21 -14.96
N LEU A 235 0.70 9.23 -14.67
CA LEU A 235 0.59 9.83 -13.33
C LEU A 235 -0.13 8.94 -12.32
N HIS A 236 -0.96 7.99 -12.78
CA HIS A 236 -1.63 7.03 -11.89
C HIS A 236 -0.66 6.05 -11.25
N LEU A 237 0.45 5.69 -11.92
CA LEU A 237 1.42 4.77 -11.35
C LEU A 237 2.08 5.32 -10.06
N PRO A 238 2.67 6.54 -10.06
CA PRO A 238 3.15 7.17 -8.83
C PRO A 238 2.06 7.36 -7.78
N LEU A 239 0.83 7.68 -8.19
CA LEU A 239 -0.31 7.82 -7.26
C LEU A 239 -0.64 6.51 -6.55
N HIS A 240 -0.79 5.40 -7.29
CA HIS A 240 -1.05 4.08 -6.73
C HIS A 240 0.09 3.61 -5.84
N PHE A 241 1.33 3.86 -6.25
CA PHE A 241 2.49 3.57 -5.43
C PHE A 241 2.47 4.38 -4.11
N SER A 242 2.12 5.66 -4.19
CA SER A 242 1.97 6.52 -3.00
C SER A 242 0.85 6.03 -2.11
N LEU A 243 -0.29 5.58 -2.66
CA LEU A 243 -1.37 4.98 -1.87
C LEU A 243 -0.94 3.69 -1.17
N LEU A 244 -0.17 2.82 -1.84
CA LEU A 244 0.36 1.61 -1.24
C LEU A 244 1.33 1.93 -0.09
N LEU A 245 2.26 2.88 -0.30
CA LEU A 245 3.16 3.35 0.75
C LEU A 245 2.40 4.02 1.90
N LEU A 246 1.33 4.76 1.59
CA LEU A 246 0.46 5.35 2.60
C LEU A 246 -0.14 4.25 3.46
N PHE A 247 -0.79 3.25 2.87
CA PHE A 247 -1.42 2.16 3.64
C PHE A 247 -0.41 1.33 4.42
N ALA A 248 0.76 1.05 3.85
CA ALA A 248 1.84 0.38 4.56
C ALA A 248 2.29 1.23 5.77
N GLY A 249 2.56 2.52 5.56
CA GLY A 249 2.99 3.42 6.63
C GLY A 249 1.93 3.63 7.70
N ILE A 250 0.66 3.76 7.32
CA ILE A 250 -0.47 3.80 8.25
C ILE A 250 -0.51 2.52 9.09
N ARG A 251 -0.46 1.35 8.44
CA ARG A 251 -0.49 0.04 9.12
C ARG A 251 0.61 0.00 10.17
N THR A 252 1.85 0.31 9.78
CA THR A 252 2.97 0.32 10.70
C THR A 252 2.83 1.37 11.80
N ALA A 253 2.35 2.58 11.50
CA ALA A 253 2.10 3.61 12.51
C ALA A 253 1.07 3.18 13.56
N THR A 254 0.03 2.48 13.12
CA THR A 254 -1.02 1.93 14.00
C THR A 254 -0.46 0.83 14.89
N VAL A 255 0.29 -0.11 14.31
CA VAL A 255 0.93 -1.19 15.05
C VAL A 255 1.96 -0.63 16.03
N TYR A 256 2.83 0.27 15.59
CA TYR A 256 3.83 0.96 16.41
C TYR A 256 3.19 1.65 17.62
N GLY A 257 2.18 2.49 17.40
CA GLY A 257 1.55 3.23 18.50
C GLY A 257 0.92 2.31 19.55
N ASN A 258 0.25 1.23 19.12
CA ASN A 258 -0.35 0.28 20.05
C ASN A 258 0.70 -0.60 20.76
N MET A 259 1.73 -1.04 20.04
CA MET A 259 2.82 -1.82 20.64
C MET A 259 3.63 -1.00 21.66
N VAL A 260 3.97 0.25 21.35
CA VAL A 260 4.62 1.15 22.32
C VAL A 260 3.71 1.38 23.52
N GLY A 261 2.42 1.59 23.31
CA GLY A 261 1.45 1.70 24.40
C GLY A 261 1.39 0.43 25.27
N ALA A 262 1.38 -0.75 24.65
CA ALA A 262 1.41 -2.04 25.34
C ALA A 262 2.68 -2.21 26.18
N ILE A 263 3.83 -1.93 25.58
CA ILE A 263 5.15 -1.98 26.22
C ILE A 263 5.19 -1.05 27.44
N GLN A 264 4.75 0.20 27.27
CA GLN A 264 4.71 1.17 28.37
C GLN A 264 3.79 0.70 29.50
N GLU A 265 2.63 0.14 29.18
CA GLU A 265 1.70 -0.38 30.19
C GLU A 265 2.28 -1.58 30.95
N VAL A 266 2.95 -2.51 30.25
CA VAL A 266 3.71 -3.61 30.89
C VAL A 266 4.76 -3.05 31.83
N GLN A 267 5.60 -2.12 31.37
CA GLN A 267 6.68 -1.55 32.18
C GLN A 267 6.14 -0.83 33.42
N ASN A 268 5.10 -0.01 33.24
CA ASN A 268 4.44 0.72 34.33
C ASN A 268 3.79 -0.23 35.36
N THR A 269 3.35 -1.40 34.93
CA THR A 269 2.75 -2.42 35.80
C THR A 269 3.80 -3.30 36.48
N LEU A 270 4.87 -3.66 35.77
CA LEU A 270 5.93 -4.54 36.25
C LEU A 270 6.86 -3.83 37.25
N SER A 271 7.19 -2.55 37.03
CA SER A 271 8.11 -1.82 37.91
C SER A 271 7.65 -1.78 39.39
N PRO A 272 6.36 -1.50 39.71
CA PRO A 272 5.85 -1.63 41.07
C PRO A 272 5.92 -3.05 41.64
N ILE A 273 5.72 -4.08 40.81
CA ILE A 273 5.81 -5.49 41.24
C ILE A 273 7.22 -5.85 41.65
N VAL A 274 8.21 -5.52 40.81
CA VAL A 274 9.63 -5.74 41.11
C VAL A 274 10.02 -4.98 42.38
N SER A 275 9.58 -3.72 42.51
CA SER A 275 9.84 -2.89 43.70
C SER A 275 9.22 -3.48 44.98
N ALA A 276 7.99 -4.01 44.90
CA ALA A 276 7.31 -4.65 46.03
C ALA A 276 8.03 -5.94 46.47
N MET A 277 8.43 -6.77 45.51
CA MET A 277 9.22 -7.98 45.78
C MET A 277 10.56 -7.65 46.43
N GLN A 278 11.27 -6.64 45.93
CA GLN A 278 12.52 -6.14 46.53
C GLN A 278 12.29 -5.59 47.96
N GLY A 279 11.12 -5.00 48.22
CA GLY A 279 10.69 -4.55 49.54
C GLY A 279 10.27 -5.68 50.50
N GLY A 280 10.29 -6.94 50.06
CA GLY A 280 9.93 -8.11 50.86
C GLY A 280 8.46 -8.55 50.77
N ASP A 281 7.64 -7.89 49.94
CA ASP A 281 6.26 -8.30 49.67
C ASP A 281 6.22 -9.41 48.60
N LEU A 282 6.67 -10.61 48.98
CA LEU A 282 6.78 -11.75 48.07
C LEU A 282 5.42 -12.25 47.58
N GLU A 283 4.37 -12.10 48.38
CA GLU A 283 3.00 -12.50 48.04
C GLU A 283 2.27 -11.43 47.21
N LEU A 284 2.92 -10.29 46.92
CA LEU A 284 2.40 -9.21 46.09
C LEU A 284 1.09 -8.60 46.61
N HIS A 285 0.90 -8.55 47.93
CA HIS A 285 -0.33 -7.99 48.53
C HIS A 285 -0.51 -6.50 48.22
N THR A 286 0.59 -5.75 48.18
CA THR A 286 0.58 -4.29 47.92
C THR A 286 0.34 -3.95 46.47
N VAL A 287 0.55 -4.90 45.55
CA VAL A 287 0.49 -4.73 44.09
C VAL A 287 -0.39 -5.81 43.44
N GLN A 288 -1.38 -6.31 44.19
CA GLN A 288 -2.24 -7.40 43.74
C GLN A 288 -2.98 -7.07 42.44
N SER A 289 -3.45 -5.83 42.27
CA SER A 289 -4.11 -5.38 41.05
C SER A 289 -3.21 -5.46 39.83
N GLN A 290 -1.95 -5.06 39.98
CA GLN A 290 -0.92 -5.10 38.94
C GLN A 290 -0.59 -6.55 38.58
N ASN A 291 -0.45 -7.41 39.60
CA ASN A 291 -0.18 -8.83 39.40
C ASN A 291 -1.32 -9.52 38.63
N VAL A 292 -2.57 -9.30 39.04
CA VAL A 292 -3.75 -9.85 38.34
C VAL A 292 -3.83 -9.33 36.91
N TRP A 293 -3.54 -8.05 36.69
CA TRP A 293 -3.47 -7.48 35.35
C TRP A 293 -2.41 -8.17 34.50
N MET A 294 -1.19 -8.35 35.01
CA MET A 294 -0.09 -9.02 34.32
C MET A 294 -0.46 -10.46 33.96
N THR A 295 -1.03 -11.23 34.90
CA THR A 295 -1.52 -12.59 34.64
C THR A 295 -2.52 -12.61 33.48
N MET A 296 -3.51 -11.71 33.49
CA MET A 296 -4.55 -11.68 32.45
C MET A 296 -4.04 -11.24 31.09
N GLN A 297 -3.14 -10.25 31.04
CA GLN A 297 -2.68 -9.71 29.77
C GLN A 297 -1.58 -10.58 29.16
N LEU A 298 -0.56 -10.95 29.95
CA LEU A 298 0.54 -11.79 29.47
C LEU A 298 0.08 -13.22 29.15
N GLY A 299 -0.99 -13.72 29.79
CA GLY A 299 -1.60 -15.00 29.45
C GLY A 299 -2.21 -15.06 28.03
N LYS A 300 -2.32 -13.92 27.33
CA LYS A 300 -2.75 -13.85 25.92
C LYS A 300 -1.60 -14.00 24.93
N LEU A 301 -0.36 -13.85 25.40
CA LEU A 301 0.84 -13.90 24.58
C LEU A 301 1.42 -15.32 24.60
N ASP A 302 1.97 -15.77 23.48
CA ASP A 302 2.73 -17.03 23.43
C ASP A 302 4.17 -16.75 23.85
N MET A 303 4.44 -16.92 25.14
CA MET A 303 5.77 -16.66 25.72
C MET A 303 6.42 -17.97 26.18
N PRO A 304 7.77 -18.10 26.04
CA PRO A 304 8.50 -19.24 26.58
C PRO A 304 8.29 -19.40 28.09
N THR A 305 8.34 -18.28 28.82
CA THR A 305 8.17 -18.24 30.28
C THR A 305 6.86 -17.57 30.66
N ARG A 306 5.93 -18.32 31.26
CA ARG A 306 4.65 -17.76 31.72
C ARG A 306 4.87 -16.84 32.91
N TRP A 307 4.01 -15.82 33.03
CA TRP A 307 4.08 -14.84 34.13
C TRP A 307 4.08 -15.49 35.52
N GLU A 308 3.23 -16.49 35.73
CA GLU A 308 3.10 -17.19 37.00
C GLU A 308 4.37 -17.97 37.36
N ASP A 309 5.01 -18.57 36.35
CA ASP A 309 6.26 -19.31 36.51
C ASP A 309 7.40 -18.34 36.85
N GLN A 310 7.47 -17.19 36.17
CA GLN A 310 8.48 -16.16 36.43
C GLN A 310 8.35 -15.56 37.84
N VAL A 311 7.13 -15.19 38.23
CA VAL A 311 6.84 -14.74 39.61
C VAL A 311 7.23 -15.82 40.61
N GLY A 312 6.94 -17.09 40.33
CA GLY A 312 7.33 -18.22 41.16
C GLY A 312 8.86 -18.40 41.28
N ILE A 313 9.61 -18.14 40.20
CA ILE A 313 11.07 -18.15 40.18
C ILE A 313 11.60 -17.01 41.07
N TRP A 314 11.11 -15.79 40.90
CA TRP A 314 11.49 -14.63 41.70
C TRP A 314 11.17 -14.82 43.19
N GLN A 315 9.96 -15.27 43.53
CA GLN A 315 9.58 -15.56 44.92
C GLN A 315 10.50 -16.60 45.58
N LYS A 316 10.86 -17.68 44.86
CA LYS A 316 11.78 -18.70 45.37
C LYS A 316 13.20 -18.17 45.51
N ALA A 317 13.65 -17.34 44.58
CA ALA A 317 14.99 -16.79 44.57
C ALA A 317 15.21 -15.77 45.69
N ILE A 318 14.21 -14.93 45.98
CA ILE A 318 14.28 -13.98 47.09
C ILE A 318 14.11 -14.73 48.41
N GLY A 319 13.00 -15.46 48.56
CA GLY A 319 12.65 -16.17 49.79
C GLY A 319 12.80 -15.33 51.05
N ASN A 320 12.96 -15.97 52.21
CA ASN A 320 13.23 -15.29 53.48
C ASN A 320 14.74 -15.08 53.72
N ARG A 321 15.52 -14.87 52.64
CA ARG A 321 16.98 -14.83 52.70
C ARG A 321 17.45 -13.38 52.86
N SER A 322 18.52 -13.18 53.62
CA SER A 322 19.22 -11.89 53.68
C SER A 322 19.98 -11.58 52.38
N GLU A 323 20.30 -12.62 51.61
CA GLU A 323 20.92 -12.51 50.28
C GLU A 323 20.07 -13.36 49.31
N PRO A 324 19.33 -12.74 48.39
CA PRO A 324 18.56 -13.47 47.38
C PRO A 324 19.51 -14.28 46.49
N ALA A 325 19.02 -15.34 45.86
CA ALA A 325 19.80 -16.11 44.89
C ALA A 325 19.94 -15.39 43.54
N VAL A 326 18.96 -14.53 43.22
CA VAL A 326 18.82 -13.84 41.94
C VAL A 326 18.75 -12.33 42.18
N ASP A 327 19.43 -11.58 41.34
CA ASP A 327 19.27 -10.16 41.15
C ASP A 327 18.03 -9.89 40.29
N LEU A 328 16.96 -9.44 40.96
CA LEU A 328 15.67 -9.17 40.31
C LEU A 328 15.77 -8.10 39.22
N THR A 329 16.68 -7.14 39.37
CA THR A 329 16.81 -6.05 38.40
C THR A 329 17.30 -6.64 37.07
N ILE A 330 18.39 -7.41 37.11
CA ILE A 330 18.97 -8.08 35.94
C ILE A 330 17.99 -9.10 35.36
N SER A 331 17.41 -9.95 36.21
CA SER A 331 16.42 -10.96 35.79
C SER A 331 15.17 -10.33 35.13
N SER A 332 14.77 -9.13 35.57
CA SER A 332 13.66 -8.40 34.96
C SER A 332 13.97 -7.88 33.55
N TYR A 333 15.21 -7.53 33.24
CA TYR A 333 15.59 -7.11 31.88
C TYR A 333 15.40 -8.24 30.86
N GLY A 334 15.86 -9.45 31.21
CA GLY A 334 15.65 -10.67 30.41
C GLY A 334 14.18 -10.90 30.12
N TYR A 335 13.35 -10.88 31.17
CA TYR A 335 11.93 -11.14 31.05
C TYR A 335 11.17 -10.03 30.29
N ILE A 336 11.56 -8.76 30.45
CA ILE A 336 10.97 -7.65 29.67
C ILE A 336 11.28 -7.82 28.19
N ALA A 337 12.50 -8.22 27.82
CA ALA A 337 12.87 -8.45 26.42
C ALA A 337 12.04 -9.59 25.80
N GLU A 338 11.82 -10.69 26.54
CA GLU A 338 10.90 -11.76 26.10
C GLU A 338 9.47 -11.26 25.88
N ILE A 339 8.94 -10.44 26.80
CA ILE A 339 7.61 -9.84 26.65
C ILE A 339 7.55 -8.97 25.38
N TRP A 340 8.58 -8.17 25.10
CA TRP A 340 8.61 -7.29 23.93
C TRP A 340 8.58 -8.08 22.62
N LEU A 341 9.34 -9.17 22.53
CA LEU A 341 9.28 -10.09 21.38
C LEU A 341 7.90 -10.70 21.21
N ALA A 342 7.30 -11.19 22.30
CA ALA A 342 5.97 -11.80 22.24
C ALA A 342 4.87 -10.79 21.87
N ILE A 343 5.01 -9.53 22.32
CA ILE A 343 4.13 -8.44 21.85
C ILE A 343 4.33 -8.22 20.35
N ALA A 344 5.57 -8.11 19.86
CA ALA A 344 5.84 -7.93 18.43
C ALA A 344 5.26 -9.06 17.57
N ASP A 345 5.45 -10.31 17.99
CA ASP A 345 4.90 -11.49 17.31
C ASP A 345 3.36 -11.46 17.28
N SER A 346 2.71 -11.05 18.38
CA SER A 346 1.25 -10.91 18.42
C SER A 346 0.68 -9.86 17.44
N PHE A 347 1.51 -8.91 17.00
CA PHE A 347 1.18 -7.92 15.98
C PHE A 347 1.65 -8.31 14.57
N GLU A 348 2.18 -9.52 14.39
CA GLU A 348 2.79 -10.02 13.15
C GLU A 348 3.92 -9.10 12.65
N VAL A 349 4.70 -8.53 13.58
CA VAL A 349 5.88 -7.72 13.24
C VAL A 349 7.09 -8.63 13.10
N GLU A 350 7.60 -8.74 11.89
CA GLU A 350 8.86 -9.44 11.63
C GLU A 350 10.04 -8.59 12.14
N LEU A 351 10.77 -9.13 13.11
CA LEU A 351 11.97 -8.52 13.68
C LEU A 351 13.23 -9.15 13.09
N SER A 352 14.33 -8.39 13.08
CA SER A 352 15.61 -8.84 12.56
C SER A 352 16.24 -9.93 13.44
N ASP A 353 17.01 -10.83 12.81
CA ASP A 353 17.78 -11.85 13.52
C ASP A 353 18.74 -11.22 14.55
N THR A 354 19.26 -10.03 14.26
CA THR A 354 20.11 -9.27 15.19
C THR A 354 19.38 -8.96 16.49
N LEU A 355 18.14 -8.48 16.41
CA LEU A 355 17.34 -8.12 17.59
C LEU A 355 16.89 -9.36 18.37
N ILE A 356 16.56 -10.45 17.66
CA ILE A 356 16.26 -11.75 18.27
C ILE A 356 17.48 -12.26 19.05
N ASN A 357 18.68 -12.22 18.44
CA ASN A 357 19.92 -12.62 19.10
C ASN A 357 20.28 -11.72 20.29
N GLN A 358 20.06 -10.40 20.18
CA GLN A 358 20.23 -9.48 21.31
C GLN A 358 19.29 -9.84 22.47
N THR A 359 18.05 -10.22 22.17
CA THR A 359 17.10 -10.68 23.18
C THR A 359 17.58 -11.95 23.86
N GLU A 360 18.11 -12.93 23.11
CA GLU A 360 18.68 -14.14 23.68
C GLU A 360 19.87 -13.82 24.61
N VAL A 361 20.73 -12.86 24.24
CA VAL A 361 21.83 -12.41 25.11
C VAL A 361 21.29 -11.78 26.40
N ILE A 362 20.25 -10.95 26.30
CA ILE A 362 19.63 -10.27 27.46
C ILE A 362 18.88 -11.28 28.36
N ALA A 363 18.19 -12.25 27.78
CA ALA A 363 17.51 -13.33 28.49
C ALA A 363 18.48 -14.24 29.25
N ASN A 364 19.73 -14.34 28.78
CA ASN A 364 20.79 -15.16 29.39
C ASN A 364 21.81 -14.35 30.21
N LEU A 365 21.47 -13.12 30.61
CA LEU A 365 22.32 -12.34 31.52
C LEU A 365 22.52 -13.09 32.85
N ASN A 366 23.70 -12.92 33.45
CA ASN A 366 24.00 -13.55 34.72
C ASN A 366 23.27 -12.81 35.84
N ASP A 367 22.08 -13.31 36.18
CA ASP A 367 21.24 -12.77 37.25
C ASP A 367 21.64 -13.27 38.65
N THR A 368 22.81 -13.87 38.85
CA THR A 368 23.25 -14.32 40.18
C THR A 368 23.49 -13.13 41.10
N TRP A 369 22.91 -13.16 42.31
CA TRP A 369 23.12 -12.09 43.30
C TRP A 369 24.58 -11.96 43.75
N ILE A 370 25.07 -10.72 43.79
CA ILE A 370 26.41 -10.39 44.27
C ILE A 370 26.31 -9.62 45.59
N SER A 371 26.83 -10.18 46.68
CA SER A 371 26.76 -9.58 48.03
C SER A 371 27.58 -8.28 48.14
N ASN A 372 28.59 -8.08 47.27
CA ASN A 372 29.33 -6.82 47.20
C ASN A 372 28.53 -5.75 46.41
N PRO A 373 28.04 -4.68 47.08
CA PRO A 373 27.17 -3.70 46.45
C PRO A 373 27.86 -2.90 45.34
N VAL A 374 29.18 -2.67 45.42
CA VAL A 374 29.90 -1.92 44.39
C VAL A 374 30.01 -2.73 43.11
N THR A 375 30.33 -4.02 43.23
CA THR A 375 30.38 -4.93 42.08
C THR A 375 29.00 -5.16 41.49
N ARG A 376 27.97 -5.30 42.33
CA ARG A 376 26.59 -5.48 41.88
C ARG A 376 26.09 -4.27 41.09
N VAL A 377 26.23 -3.05 41.63
CA VAL A 377 25.82 -1.82 40.92
C VAL A 377 26.59 -1.64 39.60
N ALA A 378 27.87 -2.00 39.56
CA ALA A 378 28.64 -1.94 38.31
C ALA A 378 28.14 -2.94 37.25
N LEU A 379 27.72 -4.14 37.68
CA LEU A 379 27.11 -5.14 36.80
C LEU A 379 25.73 -4.69 36.33
N GLU A 380 24.86 -4.24 37.25
CA GLU A 380 23.54 -3.68 36.95
C GLU A 380 23.64 -2.55 35.91
N GLN A 381 24.63 -1.64 36.02
CA GLN A 381 24.86 -0.56 35.06
C GLN A 381 25.33 -1.05 33.69
N ALA A 382 26.17 -2.09 33.64
CA ALA A 382 26.62 -2.66 32.38
C ALA A 382 25.45 -3.33 31.65
N ASP A 383 24.65 -4.11 32.37
CA ASP A 383 23.50 -4.82 31.83
C ASP A 383 22.37 -3.86 31.42
N ASP A 384 22.14 -2.78 32.19
CA ASP A 384 21.21 -1.70 31.84
C ASP A 384 21.58 -1.05 30.50
N SER A 385 22.88 -0.85 30.25
CA SER A 385 23.34 -0.29 28.96
C SER A 385 23.05 -1.22 27.77
N MET A 386 23.14 -2.54 27.98
CA MET A 386 22.78 -3.53 26.95
C MET A 386 21.26 -3.56 26.72
N TYR A 387 20.47 -3.52 27.80
CA TYR A 387 19.02 -3.43 27.72
C TYR A 387 18.55 -2.16 27.01
N LEU A 388 19.16 -1.00 27.30
CA LEU A 388 18.86 0.27 26.62
C LEU A 388 19.22 0.23 25.12
N SER A 389 20.32 -0.43 24.76
CA SER A 389 20.67 -0.65 23.34
C SER A 389 19.60 -1.48 22.64
N PHE A 390 19.20 -2.62 23.22
CA PHE A 390 18.11 -3.44 22.71
C PHE A 390 16.81 -2.64 22.60
N ALA A 391 16.45 -1.86 23.62
CA ALA A 391 15.22 -1.09 23.61
C ALA A 391 15.20 -0.03 22.50
N ASN A 392 16.35 0.59 22.24
CA ASN A 392 16.54 1.53 21.14
C ASN A 392 16.44 0.82 19.77
N ASP A 393 17.16 -0.28 19.60
CA ASP A 393 17.18 -1.04 18.34
C ASP A 393 15.80 -1.60 18.01
N PHE A 394 15.12 -2.16 19.01
CA PHE A 394 13.72 -2.59 18.93
C PHE A 394 12.84 -1.44 18.48
N SER A 395 12.90 -0.28 19.15
CA SER A 395 12.08 0.89 18.84
C SER A 395 12.32 1.42 17.43
N VAL A 396 13.58 1.41 16.97
CA VAL A 396 13.94 1.83 15.61
C VAL A 396 13.33 0.87 14.60
N GLU A 397 13.49 -0.44 14.78
CA GLU A 397 13.00 -1.47 13.86
C GLU A 397 11.48 -1.42 13.68
N ILE A 398 10.73 -1.34 14.79
CA ILE A 398 9.27 -1.25 14.74
C ILE A 398 8.76 0.08 14.15
N ALA A 399 9.57 1.15 14.21
CA ALA A 399 9.22 2.47 13.70
C ALA A 399 9.54 2.65 12.21
N GLN A 400 10.33 1.75 11.60
CA GLN A 400 10.82 1.97 10.22
C GLN A 400 9.69 2.14 9.22
N GLY A 401 8.60 1.37 9.32
CA GLY A 401 7.48 1.51 8.39
C GLY A 401 6.72 2.83 8.53
N VAL A 402 6.76 3.48 9.71
CA VAL A 402 6.14 4.80 9.94
C VAL A 402 6.77 5.88 9.07
N LEU A 403 8.04 5.71 8.69
CA LEU A 403 8.77 6.65 7.84
C LEU A 403 8.12 6.80 6.46
N PHE A 404 7.44 5.77 5.95
CA PHE A 404 6.75 5.82 4.66
C PHE A 404 5.39 6.52 4.71
N PHE A 405 4.81 6.67 5.91
CA PHE A 405 3.51 7.32 6.09
C PHE A 405 3.53 8.79 5.67
N PHE A 406 4.51 9.55 6.15
CA PHE A 406 4.55 10.99 5.96
C PHE A 406 4.81 11.42 4.50
N PRO A 407 5.74 10.81 3.76
CA PRO A 407 5.94 11.09 2.33
C PRO A 407 4.69 10.82 1.52
N ALA A 408 4.04 9.70 1.79
CA ALA A 408 2.86 9.28 1.06
C ALA A 408 1.64 10.17 1.35
N ALA A 409 1.45 10.59 2.61
CA ALA A 409 0.35 11.47 3.00
C ALA A 409 0.44 12.85 2.33
N VAL A 410 1.66 13.35 2.11
CA VAL A 410 1.90 14.60 1.39
C VAL A 410 1.48 14.52 -0.07
N LEU A 411 1.76 13.41 -0.74
CA LEU A 411 1.47 13.23 -2.18
C LEU A 411 -0.02 13.21 -2.48
N LEU A 412 -0.84 12.93 -1.47
CA LEU A 412 -2.29 12.80 -1.58
C LEU A 412 -3.04 14.08 -1.23
N ARG A 413 -2.33 15.18 -0.96
CA ARG A 413 -2.98 16.48 -0.72
C ARG A 413 -3.60 17.05 -2.00
N THR A 414 -4.62 17.88 -1.79
CA THR A 414 -5.38 18.56 -2.85
C THR A 414 -4.48 19.25 -3.86
N GLN A 415 -4.91 19.25 -5.13
CA GLN A 415 -4.21 19.93 -6.20
C GLN A 415 -3.95 21.41 -5.84
N PRO A 416 -2.72 21.90 -5.99
CA PRO A 416 -2.37 23.28 -5.68
C PRO A 416 -3.12 24.28 -6.59
N GLN A 417 -3.75 25.28 -5.98
CA GLN A 417 -4.39 26.40 -6.70
C GLN A 417 -3.49 27.63 -6.61
N GLY A 418 -2.66 27.84 -7.63
CA GLY A 418 -1.76 29.00 -7.73
C GLY A 418 -0.28 28.64 -7.63
N VAL A 419 0.58 29.55 -8.11
CA VAL A 419 2.01 29.31 -8.30
C VAL A 419 2.72 28.94 -6.98
N TRP A 420 2.39 29.61 -5.88
CA TRP A 420 2.99 29.33 -4.57
C TRP A 420 2.62 27.96 -4.02
N MET A 421 1.38 27.53 -4.23
CA MET A 421 0.97 26.17 -3.84
C MET A 421 1.66 25.12 -4.71
N TRP A 422 1.94 25.40 -5.99
CA TRP A 422 2.73 24.50 -6.85
C TRP A 422 4.18 24.37 -6.38
N VAL A 423 4.82 25.49 -5.99
CA VAL A 423 6.17 25.48 -5.42
C VAL A 423 6.20 24.66 -4.13
N LEU A 424 5.23 24.89 -3.25
CA LEU A 424 5.11 24.13 -2.01
C LEU A 424 4.86 22.64 -2.27
N TRP A 425 3.93 22.30 -3.17
CA TRP A 425 3.66 20.91 -3.55
C TRP A 425 4.91 20.24 -4.14
N PHE A 426 5.69 20.94 -4.96
CA PHE A 426 6.95 20.41 -5.50
C PHE A 426 8.02 20.22 -4.42
N LEU A 427 8.15 21.15 -3.47
CA LEU A 427 9.02 20.99 -2.30
C LEU A 427 8.61 19.78 -1.46
N GLN A 428 7.31 19.61 -1.23
CA GLN A 428 6.76 18.51 -0.49
C GLN A 428 6.94 17.16 -1.22
N LEU A 429 6.69 17.12 -2.54
CA LEU A 429 6.96 15.97 -3.41
C LEU A 429 8.45 15.59 -3.41
N SER A 430 9.33 16.56 -3.61
CA SER A 430 10.78 16.32 -3.65
C SER A 430 11.31 15.84 -2.29
N ALA A 431 10.87 16.44 -1.19
CA ALA A 431 11.15 15.96 0.16
C ALA A 431 10.63 14.53 0.36
N GLY A 432 9.40 14.24 -0.04
CA GLY A 432 8.82 12.90 0.04
C GLY A 432 9.61 11.86 -0.77
N ILE A 433 10.01 12.19 -2.00
CA ILE A 433 10.87 11.32 -2.83
C ILE A 433 12.21 11.08 -2.14
N VAL A 434 12.86 12.13 -1.62
CA VAL A 434 14.15 11.99 -0.91
C VAL A 434 13.99 11.10 0.31
N LEU A 435 12.93 11.27 1.10
CA LEU A 435 12.66 10.43 2.27
C LEU A 435 12.35 8.98 1.90
N CYS A 436 11.57 8.74 0.84
CA CYS A 436 11.35 7.39 0.32
C CYS A 436 12.66 6.74 -0.14
N LEU A 437 13.51 7.47 -0.87
CA LEU A 437 14.82 6.98 -1.30
C LEU A 437 15.74 6.69 -0.11
N LEU A 438 15.72 7.53 0.93
CA LEU A 438 16.46 7.28 2.17
C LEU A 438 15.93 6.05 2.91
N GLY A 439 14.62 5.83 2.95
CA GLY A 439 14.00 4.62 3.49
C GLY A 439 14.42 3.36 2.72
N PHE A 440 14.42 3.41 1.38
CA PHE A 440 14.91 2.32 0.54
C PHE A 440 16.40 2.04 0.75
N LEU A 441 17.21 3.08 0.93
CA LEU A 441 18.63 2.92 1.27
C LEU A 441 18.81 2.32 2.67
N GLY A 442 17.94 2.65 3.62
CA GLY A 442 17.92 2.10 4.97
C GLY A 442 17.66 0.59 5.02
N GLN A 443 16.67 0.10 4.26
CA GLN A 443 16.45 -1.34 4.09
C GLN A 443 17.63 -2.05 3.42
N GLY A 444 18.38 -1.36 2.57
CA GLY A 444 19.57 -1.92 1.91
C GLY A 444 20.72 -2.25 2.88
N ASN A 445 20.74 -1.68 4.09
CA ASN A 445 21.82 -1.90 5.07
C ASN A 445 21.80 -3.33 5.66
N GLN A 446 20.63 -3.97 5.74
CA GLN A 446 20.51 -5.34 6.25
C GLN A 446 21.19 -6.39 5.35
N PHE A 447 21.56 -6.04 4.12
CA PHE A 447 22.10 -6.96 3.12
C PHE A 447 23.57 -6.68 2.74
N GLN A 448 24.22 -5.69 3.34
CA GLN A 448 25.62 -5.37 3.01
C GLN A 448 26.60 -5.85 4.08
N ASN A 449 27.69 -6.45 3.60
CA ASN A 449 28.77 -6.97 4.41
C ASN A 449 29.44 -5.82 5.19
N PRO A 450 29.51 -5.87 6.53
CA PRO A 450 29.98 -4.75 7.38
C PRO A 450 31.41 -4.28 7.07
N ALA A 451 32.20 -5.10 6.39
CA ALA A 451 33.57 -4.76 5.99
C ALA A 451 33.70 -3.59 4.99
N ASN A 452 32.61 -3.14 4.35
CA ASN A 452 32.63 -2.07 3.33
C ASN A 452 31.85 -0.79 3.73
N GLU A 453 31.44 -0.65 4.99
CA GLU A 453 30.59 0.44 5.52
C GLU A 453 31.17 1.87 5.42
N ALA A 454 32.45 2.01 5.06
CA ALA A 454 33.13 3.31 5.08
C ALA A 454 32.71 4.29 3.97
N ALA A 455 31.97 3.87 2.93
CA ALA A 455 31.94 4.62 1.67
C ALA A 455 30.75 5.59 1.46
N LEU A 456 29.65 5.51 2.19
CA LEU A 456 28.45 6.31 1.90
C LEU A 456 27.92 7.04 3.14
N LEU A 457 27.96 8.38 3.09
CA LEU A 457 27.53 9.29 4.15
C LEU A 457 26.07 9.07 4.61
N VAL A 458 25.22 8.54 3.72
CA VAL A 458 23.83 8.18 4.02
C VAL A 458 23.74 7.02 5.03
N TYR A 459 24.62 6.03 4.96
CA TYR A 459 24.63 4.92 5.93
C TYR A 459 25.10 5.37 7.31
N LYS A 460 26.07 6.29 7.39
CA LYS A 460 26.45 6.93 8.66
C LYS A 460 25.31 7.73 9.29
N LEU A 461 24.46 8.35 8.47
CA LEU A 461 23.25 9.02 8.95
C LEU A 461 22.21 8.03 9.48
N LEU A 462 22.15 6.83 8.89
CA LEU A 462 21.29 5.74 9.32
C LEU A 462 21.76 5.14 10.65
N ASP A 463 23.05 4.84 10.79
CA ASP A 463 23.65 4.26 12.00
C ASP A 463 23.49 5.16 13.23
N VAL A 464 23.57 6.49 13.04
CA VAL A 464 23.40 7.44 14.14
C VAL A 464 21.91 7.68 14.44
N SER A 465 20.98 6.92 13.83
CA SER A 465 19.53 7.04 14.02
C SER A 465 18.98 8.45 13.69
N TRP A 466 19.66 9.20 12.82
CA TRP A 466 19.27 10.59 12.48
C TRP A 466 18.14 10.68 11.46
N LEU A 467 17.73 9.56 10.88
CA LEU A 467 16.67 9.50 9.88
C LEU A 467 15.35 10.09 10.41
N MET A 468 14.93 9.69 11.62
CA MET A 468 13.71 10.18 12.27
C MET A 468 13.75 11.69 12.61
N PRO A 469 14.83 12.23 13.20
CA PRO A 469 15.03 13.67 13.34
C PRO A 469 14.98 14.44 12.02
N ILE A 470 15.63 13.95 10.95
CA ILE A 470 15.65 14.60 9.64
C ILE A 470 14.23 14.67 9.06
N VAL A 471 13.51 13.56 9.09
CA VAL A 471 12.10 13.50 8.68
C VAL A 471 11.29 14.55 9.44
N SER A 472 11.43 14.60 10.77
CA SER A 472 10.70 15.56 11.61
C SER A 472 11.04 17.02 11.27
N ILE A 473 12.30 17.34 11.03
CA ILE A 473 12.75 18.69 10.65
C ILE A 473 12.23 19.09 9.28
N VAL A 474 12.33 18.20 8.28
CA VAL A 474 11.83 18.43 6.92
C VAL A 474 10.32 18.66 6.94
N TYR A 475 9.56 17.84 7.67
CA TYR A 475 8.11 18.05 7.77
C TYR A 475 7.73 19.29 8.58
N GLY A 476 8.39 19.53 9.72
CA GLY A 476 8.15 20.72 10.52
C GLY A 476 8.38 22.01 9.72
N SER A 477 9.45 22.05 8.92
CA SER A 477 9.74 23.18 8.04
C SER A 477 8.74 23.33 6.89
N LEU A 478 8.29 22.23 6.27
CA LEU A 478 7.24 22.27 5.23
C LEU A 478 5.89 22.77 5.77
N ILE A 479 5.50 22.38 6.98
CA ILE A 479 4.28 22.86 7.65
C ILE A 479 4.37 24.35 7.95
N ILE A 480 5.51 24.82 8.47
CA ILE A 480 5.74 26.25 8.73
C ILE A 480 5.68 27.05 7.43
N LEU A 481 6.34 26.58 6.36
CA LEU A 481 6.31 27.20 5.03
C LEU A 481 4.89 27.31 4.48
N GLU A 482 4.11 26.23 4.58
CA GLU A 482 2.70 26.22 4.16
C GLU A 482 1.88 27.25 4.94
N TYR A 483 2.01 27.26 6.26
CA TYR A 483 1.29 28.21 7.11
C TYR A 483 1.65 29.66 6.76
N CYS A 484 2.93 29.96 6.57
CA CYS A 484 3.41 31.29 6.18
C CYS A 484 2.92 31.72 4.79
N LEU A 485 2.83 30.78 3.84
CA LEU A 485 2.39 31.07 2.46
C LEU A 485 0.87 31.23 2.34
N ILE A 486 0.08 30.46 3.09
CA ILE A 486 -1.39 30.60 3.15
C ILE A 486 -1.77 31.92 3.82
N TRP A 487 -1.02 32.34 4.85
CA TRP A 487 -1.29 33.59 5.56
C TRP A 487 -0.76 34.84 4.88
N HIS A 488 0.06 34.71 3.84
CA HIS A 488 0.45 35.88 3.06
C HIS A 488 -0.75 36.26 2.20
N PRO A 489 -1.46 37.37 2.50
CA PRO A 489 -2.54 37.82 1.66
C PRO A 489 -1.86 38.17 0.34
N THR A 490 -2.13 37.41 -0.72
CA THR A 490 -1.91 37.92 -2.06
C THR A 490 -2.69 39.22 -2.10
N GLY A 491 -1.97 40.35 -2.13
CA GLY A 491 -2.49 41.71 -2.13
C GLY A 491 -3.30 42.06 -3.37
N ASP A 492 -3.89 41.04 -4.00
CA ASP A 492 -4.97 41.11 -4.95
C ASP A 492 -6.26 41.39 -4.17
N THR A 493 -6.31 42.58 -3.57
CA THR A 493 -7.49 43.44 -3.70
C THR A 493 -7.74 43.66 -5.19
N VAL A 494 -8.15 42.61 -5.91
CA VAL A 494 -8.93 42.79 -7.11
C VAL A 494 -10.20 43.42 -6.57
N ALA A 495 -10.28 44.73 -6.74
CA ALA A 495 -11.53 45.45 -6.76
C ALA A 495 -12.40 44.76 -7.82
N SER A 496 -13.07 43.67 -7.46
CA SER A 496 -14.22 43.17 -8.18
C SER A 496 -15.29 44.22 -7.95
N SER A 497 -15.20 45.30 -8.73
CA SER A 497 -16.36 46.07 -9.10
C SER A 497 -17.43 45.04 -9.46
N PRO A 498 -18.59 45.03 -8.78
CA PRO A 498 -19.66 44.11 -9.11
C PRO A 498 -20.05 44.42 -10.54
N ARG A 499 -19.53 43.63 -11.49
CA ARG A 499 -20.07 43.57 -12.83
C ARG A 499 -21.47 43.01 -12.64
N GLN A 500 -22.43 43.91 -12.52
CA GLN A 500 -23.83 43.59 -12.70
C GLN A 500 -23.91 42.80 -13.99
N MET A 501 -24.15 41.49 -13.89
CA MET A 501 -24.66 40.75 -15.02
C MET A 501 -26.01 41.37 -15.32
N GLU A 502 -26.03 42.29 -16.27
CA GLU A 502 -27.23 42.68 -16.97
C GLU A 502 -27.74 41.40 -17.63
N VAL A 503 -28.65 40.73 -16.93
CA VAL A 503 -29.44 39.61 -17.46
C VAL A 503 -30.32 40.24 -18.54
N THR A 504 -29.80 40.32 -19.76
CA THR A 504 -30.67 40.51 -20.93
C THR A 504 -31.61 39.30 -20.96
N PRO A 505 -32.93 39.51 -20.77
CA PRO A 505 -33.87 38.41 -20.82
C PRO A 505 -33.82 37.77 -22.21
N PRO A 506 -33.99 36.44 -22.31
CA PRO A 506 -34.05 35.77 -23.59
C PRO A 506 -35.20 36.38 -24.41
N ARG A 507 -34.87 36.82 -25.62
CA ARG A 507 -35.84 37.26 -26.61
C ARG A 507 -36.75 36.07 -26.92
N THR A 508 -37.93 36.07 -26.32
CA THR A 508 -38.98 35.10 -26.61
C THR A 508 -39.54 35.43 -27.98
N ASP A 509 -39.08 34.72 -29.01
CA ASP A 509 -39.77 34.69 -30.29
C ASP A 509 -41.10 33.93 -30.08
N GLY A 510 -42.21 34.62 -30.37
CA GLY A 510 -43.56 34.31 -29.92
C GLY A 510 -44.26 33.13 -30.59
N THR A 511 -43.58 32.04 -30.93
CA THR A 511 -44.19 30.90 -31.64
C THR A 511 -44.36 29.62 -30.81
N THR A 512 -43.88 29.57 -29.57
CA THR A 512 -43.97 28.35 -28.74
C THR A 512 -45.00 28.42 -27.60
N ARG A 513 -45.69 29.56 -27.44
CA ARG A 513 -46.63 29.76 -26.31
C ARG A 513 -48.03 29.20 -26.55
N GLU A 514 -48.42 28.92 -27.79
CA GLU A 514 -49.73 28.30 -28.08
C GLU A 514 -49.74 26.78 -27.91
N VAL A 515 -48.62 26.08 -28.16
CA VAL A 515 -48.59 24.60 -28.09
C VAL A 515 -48.57 24.07 -26.64
N LEU A 516 -48.08 24.85 -25.68
CA LEU A 516 -47.97 24.42 -24.28
C LEU A 516 -49.23 24.71 -23.44
N LEU A 517 -50.14 25.57 -23.91
CA LEU A 517 -51.41 25.83 -23.20
C LEU A 517 -52.50 24.80 -23.55
N ASP A 518 -52.47 24.21 -24.75
CA ASP A 518 -53.41 23.14 -25.12
C ASP A 518 -53.06 21.78 -24.49
N ALA A 519 -51.78 21.51 -24.22
CA ALA A 519 -51.36 20.26 -23.57
C ALA A 519 -51.70 20.22 -22.06
N ALA A 520 -51.79 21.37 -21.40
CA ALA A 520 -52.12 21.45 -19.97
C ALA A 520 -53.63 21.34 -19.70
N ALA A 521 -54.49 21.64 -20.68
CA ALA A 521 -55.94 21.54 -20.55
C ALA A 521 -56.49 20.10 -20.75
N SER A 522 -55.68 19.17 -21.29
CA SER A 522 -56.12 17.78 -21.53
C SER A 522 -55.71 16.78 -20.44
N ALA A 523 -55.01 17.20 -19.39
CA ALA A 523 -54.47 16.30 -18.36
C ALA A 523 -55.27 16.26 -17.05
N GLU A 524 -56.39 16.99 -16.94
CA GLU A 524 -57.17 17.12 -15.70
C GLU A 524 -58.50 16.33 -15.71
N GLU A 525 -58.75 15.47 -16.70
CA GLU A 525 -59.98 14.68 -16.79
C GLU A 525 -59.66 13.18 -16.91
N GLY A 526 -59.40 12.52 -15.77
CA GLY A 526 -59.11 11.08 -15.78
C GLY A 526 -58.60 10.47 -14.48
N ARG A 527 -59.20 10.79 -13.33
CA ARG A 527 -58.99 10.03 -12.08
C ARG A 527 -60.24 9.25 -11.72
N GLY A 528 -60.22 7.96 -12.03
CA GLY A 528 -61.25 7.02 -11.59
C GLY A 528 -60.84 5.56 -11.77
N THR A 529 -60.55 4.93 -10.63
CA THR A 529 -60.80 3.50 -10.32
C THR A 529 -59.83 2.38 -10.75
N LEU A 530 -59.42 1.65 -9.70
CA LEU A 530 -59.28 0.19 -9.55
C LEU A 530 -58.06 -0.55 -10.14
N LEU A 531 -57.22 -0.96 -9.18
CA LEU A 531 -56.52 -2.24 -9.06
C LEU A 531 -56.96 -3.32 -10.06
N HIS A 532 -56.03 -3.71 -10.93
CA HIS A 532 -55.89 -5.09 -11.35
C HIS A 532 -54.46 -5.35 -11.82
N ILE A 533 -53.80 -6.31 -11.17
CA ILE A 533 -52.58 -6.95 -11.69
C ILE A 533 -53.04 -7.86 -12.84
N PRO A 534 -52.34 -7.84 -13.99
CA PRO A 534 -52.06 -9.11 -14.64
C PRO A 534 -50.65 -9.22 -15.24
N GLN A 535 -50.31 -10.50 -15.44
CA GLN A 535 -49.10 -11.09 -15.97
C GLN A 535 -48.65 -10.51 -17.32
N PHE A 536 -47.35 -10.29 -17.46
CA PHE A 536 -46.71 -10.03 -18.74
C PHE A 536 -46.53 -11.33 -19.53
N HIS A 537 -47.22 -11.39 -20.67
CA HIS A 537 -46.90 -12.27 -21.80
C HIS A 537 -46.16 -11.39 -22.83
N ILE A 538 -44.98 -11.81 -23.27
CA ILE A 538 -44.20 -11.09 -24.29
C ILE A 538 -44.46 -11.76 -25.63
N ASP A 539 -45.26 -11.11 -26.48
CA ASP A 539 -45.32 -11.38 -27.91
C ASP A 539 -44.67 -10.22 -28.69
N GLY A 540 -44.01 -10.61 -29.79
CA GLY A 540 -43.03 -9.82 -30.50
C GLY A 540 -43.54 -8.56 -31.20
N VAL A 541 -42.64 -7.58 -31.29
CA VAL A 541 -42.80 -6.40 -32.13
C VAL A 541 -41.83 -6.53 -33.32
N VAL A 542 -42.43 -6.62 -34.50
CA VAL A 542 -41.80 -6.44 -35.81
C VAL A 542 -41.42 -4.98 -35.94
N VAL A 543 -40.13 -4.69 -36.15
CA VAL A 543 -39.65 -3.35 -36.46
C VAL A 543 -39.51 -3.21 -37.97
N ASP A 544 -40.41 -2.42 -38.55
CA ASP A 544 -40.37 -1.98 -39.94
C ASP A 544 -39.23 -0.96 -40.12
N LYS A 545 -38.26 -1.28 -40.99
CA LYS A 545 -37.17 -0.38 -41.37
C LYS A 545 -37.60 0.45 -42.58
N GLN A 546 -37.97 1.71 -42.36
CA GLN A 546 -38.01 2.71 -43.43
C GLN A 546 -36.58 3.10 -43.85
N THR A 547 -36.29 2.98 -45.13
CA THR A 547 -35.08 3.46 -45.82
C THR A 547 -35.35 4.85 -46.41
N PRO A 548 -34.43 5.83 -46.30
CA PRO A 548 -34.56 7.07 -47.07
C PRO A 548 -33.86 6.95 -48.43
N ALA A 549 -34.62 7.25 -49.48
CA ALA A 549 -34.13 7.47 -50.84
C ALA A 549 -33.25 8.73 -50.90
N LYS A 550 -32.12 8.64 -51.61
CA LYS A 550 -31.23 9.76 -51.89
C LYS A 550 -31.36 10.12 -53.38
N GLU A 551 -32.04 11.23 -53.65
CA GLU A 551 -32.07 11.90 -54.95
C GLU A 551 -30.68 12.45 -55.29
N ARG A 552 -30.28 12.28 -56.56
CA ARG A 552 -29.15 12.99 -57.18
C ARG A 552 -29.70 14.17 -57.99
N SER A 553 -29.13 15.35 -57.78
CA SER A 553 -29.11 16.43 -58.78
C SER A 553 -27.77 17.18 -58.71
N ALA A 554 -27.33 17.65 -59.88
CA ALA A 554 -26.07 18.29 -60.27
C ALA A 554 -24.86 17.35 -60.44
#